data_AF-A0A3D5MWH3-F1
#
_entry.id   AF-A0A3D5MWH3-F1
#
_cell.length_a   1.000
_cell.length_b   1.000
_cell.length_c   1.000
_cell.angle_alpha   90.00
_cell.angle_beta   90.00
_cell.angle_gamma   90.00
#
_symmetry.space_group_name_H-M   'P 1'
#
loop_
_entity.id
_entity.type
_entity.pdbx_description
1 polymer ?
#
loop_
_entity_poly.entity_id
_entity_poly.type
_entity_poly.pdbx_seq_one_letter_code
_entity_poly.pdbx_strand_id
1 'polypeptide(L)'
;MKKNIYIMLSQTNTGCSRILQFFTRAPYNHASIALDENLDFLYSFARQNLYIPLIAGFVKEDINSGIYKIQDNTLCEIYRLSITEEQC
;
A
#
# COMPACT_ATOMS: atom_id res chain seq x y z
N MET A 1 16.32 -19.23 -9.69
CA MET A 1 15.09 -19.33 -8.87
C MET A 1 14.16 -18.20 -9.30
N LYS A 2 12.84 -18.42 -9.39
CA LYS A 2 11.91 -17.32 -9.71
C LYS A 2 11.77 -16.42 -8.48
N LYS A 3 12.23 -15.17 -8.56
CA LYS A 3 11.95 -14.15 -7.54
C LYS A 3 10.60 -13.52 -7.85
N ASN A 4 9.85 -13.17 -6.82
CA ASN A 4 8.54 -12.56 -6.97
C ASN A 4 8.51 -11.26 -6.18
N ILE A 5 7.78 -10.29 -6.71
CA ILE A 5 7.31 -9.13 -5.94
C ILE A 5 5.80 -9.20 -5.82
N TYR A 6 5.29 -8.53 -4.80
CA TYR A 6 3.87 -8.48 -4.50
C TYR A 6 3.41 -7.03 -4.57
N ILE A 7 2.32 -6.77 -5.28
CA ILE A 7 1.73 -5.44 -5.40
C ILE A 7 0.41 -5.47 -4.66
N MET A 8 0.28 -4.63 -3.65
CA MET A 8 -0.95 -4.45 -2.88
C MET A 8 -1.60 -3.13 -3.28
N LEU A 9 -2.79 -3.22 -3.84
CA LEU A 9 -3.67 -2.07 -4.02
C LEU A 9 -4.58 -1.99 -2.81
N SER A 10 -4.70 -0.81 -2.19
CA SER A 10 -5.50 -0.64 -0.99
C SER A 10 -6.36 0.62 -1.02
N GLN A 11 -7.51 0.53 -0.35
CA GLN A 11 -8.42 1.63 -0.11
C GLN A 11 -8.65 1.75 1.39
N THR A 12 -7.87 2.64 2.03
CA THR A 12 -8.09 2.96 3.44
C THR A 12 -9.32 3.85 3.57
N ASN A 13 -10.16 3.67 4.59
CA ASN A 13 -11.38 4.49 4.79
C ASN A 13 -11.08 5.85 5.46
N THR A 14 -9.88 6.40 5.23
CA THR A 14 -9.50 7.72 5.74
C THR A 14 -10.23 8.83 4.99
N GLY A 15 -10.46 9.98 5.64
CA GLY A 15 -11.12 11.13 5.01
C GLY A 15 -10.47 11.56 3.68
N CYS A 16 -9.12 11.58 3.64
CA CYS A 16 -8.36 11.86 2.42
C CYS A 16 -8.63 10.83 1.31
N SER A 17 -8.62 9.54 1.65
CA SER A 17 -8.83 8.46 0.70
C SER A 17 -10.26 8.40 0.16
N ARG A 18 -11.27 8.76 0.96
CA ARG A 18 -12.67 8.89 0.50
C ARG A 18 -12.84 10.05 -0.46
N ILE A 19 -12.17 11.18 -0.22
CA ILE A 19 -12.16 12.32 -1.13
C ILE A 19 -11.52 11.91 -2.45
N LEU A 20 -10.35 11.27 -2.41
CA LEU A 20 -9.67 10.79 -3.62
C LEU A 20 -10.55 9.80 -4.39
N GLN A 21 -11.17 8.82 -3.72
CA GLN A 21 -12.09 7.88 -4.36
C GLN A 21 -13.26 8.57 -5.06
N PHE A 22 -13.84 9.60 -4.44
CA PHE A 22 -14.92 10.37 -5.05
C PHE A 22 -14.48 11.04 -6.35
N PHE A 23 -13.25 11.57 -6.39
CA PHE A 23 -12.69 12.21 -7.58
C PHE A 23 -12.22 11.21 -8.65
N THR A 24 -11.48 10.17 -8.26
CA THR A 24 -10.88 9.19 -9.19
C THR A 24 -11.89 8.16 -9.67
N ARG A 25 -12.95 7.90 -8.88
CA ARG A 25 -13.86 6.75 -9.03
C ARG A 25 -13.14 5.40 -9.07
N ALA A 26 -11.89 5.36 -8.61
CA ALA A 26 -11.09 4.14 -8.58
C ALA A 26 -11.46 3.32 -7.33
N PRO A 27 -11.52 1.98 -7.43
CA PRO A 27 -11.80 1.13 -6.28
C PRO A 27 -10.67 1.17 -5.23
N TYR A 28 -9.43 1.41 -5.66
CA TYR A 28 -8.23 1.49 -4.84
C TYR A 28 -7.43 2.76 -5.17
N ASN A 29 -7.00 3.50 -4.15
CA ASN A 29 -6.28 4.77 -4.32
C ASN A 29 -4.84 4.73 -3.83
N HIS A 30 -4.42 3.64 -3.22
CA HIS A 30 -3.05 3.46 -2.72
C HIS A 30 -2.43 2.19 -3.28
N ALA A 31 -1.15 2.25 -3.63
CA ALA A 31 -0.40 1.13 -4.16
C ALA A 31 0.91 0.96 -3.38
N SER A 32 1.18 -0.28 -2.97
CA SER A 32 2.34 -0.67 -2.20
C SER A 32 3.01 -1.90 -2.82
N ILE A 33 4.32 -2.03 -2.62
CA ILE A 33 5.10 -3.20 -3.04
C ILE A 33 5.59 -3.94 -1.80
N ALA A 34 5.45 -5.26 -1.77
CA ALA A 34 6.11 -6.16 -0.83
C ALA A 34 7.12 -7.04 -1.58
N LEU A 35 8.20 -7.40 -0.87
CA LEU A 35 9.30 -8.21 -1.40
C LEU A 35 9.27 -9.65 -0.84
N ASP A 36 8.27 -9.96 -0.02
CA ASP A 36 8.03 -11.24 0.61
C ASP A 36 6.54 -11.63 0.45
N GLU A 37 6.26 -12.93 0.54
CA GLU A 37 4.91 -13.46 0.34
C GLU A 37 3.96 -13.24 1.52
N ASN A 38 4.50 -12.89 2.70
CA ASN A 38 3.72 -12.62 3.91
C ASN A 38 3.26 -11.17 3.98
N LEU A 39 3.79 -10.31 3.10
CA LEU A 39 3.58 -8.86 3.09
C LEU A 39 3.95 -8.21 4.43
N ASP A 40 5.00 -8.73 5.09
CA ASP A 40 5.45 -8.24 6.41
C ASP A 40 5.79 -6.75 6.34
N PHE A 41 6.38 -6.32 5.22
CA PHE A 41 6.69 -4.92 4.95
C PHE A 41 6.21 -4.45 3.58
N LEU A 42 5.51 -3.33 3.58
CA LEU A 42 5.01 -2.63 2.41
C LEU A 42 5.82 -1.36 2.16
N TYR A 43 6.31 -1.22 0.93
CA TYR A 43 7.04 -0.05 0.45
C TYR A 43 6.14 0.75 -0.47
N SER A 44 5.93 2.02 -0.16
CA SER A 44 5.03 2.89 -0.95
C SER A 44 5.36 4.36 -0.76
N PHE A 45 4.70 5.22 -1.55
CA PHE A 45 4.67 6.66 -1.28
C PHE A 45 3.36 7.00 -0.57
N ALA A 46 3.45 7.38 0.71
CA ALA A 46 2.29 7.69 1.52
C ALA A 46 2.59 8.83 2.50
N ARG A 47 1.59 9.17 3.32
CA ARG A 47 1.75 10.13 4.40
C ARG A 47 2.71 9.58 5.44
N GLN A 48 3.77 10.32 5.75
CA GLN A 48 4.72 9.93 6.81
C GLN A 48 4.12 10.14 8.21
N ASN A 49 3.12 11.02 8.32
CA ASN A 49 2.42 11.30 9.56
C ASN A 49 0.90 11.31 9.30
N LEU A 50 0.15 10.52 10.06
CA LEU A 50 -1.31 10.42 9.94
C LEU A 50 -2.03 11.74 10.29
N TYR A 51 -1.43 12.58 11.12
CA TYR A 51 -1.99 13.86 11.58
C TYR A 51 -1.72 15.02 10.62
N ILE A 52 -0.67 14.93 9.79
CA ILE A 52 -0.28 16.01 8.87
C ILE A 52 -0.42 15.52 7.42
N PRO A 53 -1.55 15.82 6.74
CA PRO A 53 -1.87 15.23 5.44
C PRO A 53 -0.96 15.68 4.30
N LEU A 54 -0.27 16.83 4.44
CA LEU A 54 0.58 17.42 3.40
C LEU A 54 2.02 16.88 3.41
N ILE A 55 2.44 16.15 4.45
CA ILE A 55 3.78 15.55 4.53
C ILE A 55 3.69 14.11 4.04
N ALA A 56 4.07 13.91 2.78
CA ALA A 56 4.12 12.61 2.13
C ALA A 56 5.53 12.31 1.59
N GLY A 57 5.88 11.04 1.48
CA GLY A 57 7.17 10.59 0.99
C GLY A 57 7.22 9.07 0.89
N PHE A 58 8.41 8.55 0.59
CA PHE A 58 8.64 7.11 0.62
C PHE A 58 8.54 6.60 2.05
N VAL A 59 7.80 5.52 2.25
CA VAL A 59 7.57 4.89 3.55
C VAL A 59 7.78 3.38 3.45
N LYS A 60 8.20 2.80 4.57
CA LYS A 60 8.20 1.36 4.83
C LYS A 60 7.20 1.12 5.97
N GLU A 61 6.10 0.44 5.68
CA GLU A 61 5.00 0.20 6.61
C GLU A 61 4.95 -1.28 6.97
N ASP A 62 4.83 -1.59 8.27
CA ASP A 62 4.50 -2.94 8.74
C ASP A 62 2.97 -3.09 8.73
N ILE A 63 2.49 -4.15 8.08
CA ILE A 63 1.06 -4.43 7.90
C ILE A 63 0.32 -4.64 9.22
N ASN A 64 1.02 -5.05 10.28
CA ASN A 64 0.51 -5.21 11.63
C ASN A 64 0.55 -3.92 12.47
N SER A 65 0.87 -2.78 11.84
CA SER A 65 1.06 -1.49 12.49
C SER A 65 0.38 -0.35 11.71
N GLY A 66 0.51 0.88 12.24
CA GLY A 66 0.15 2.09 11.51
C GLY A 66 -1.31 2.12 11.04
N ILE A 67 -1.53 2.54 9.79
CA ILE A 67 -2.88 2.73 9.25
C ILE A 67 -3.63 1.41 9.09
N TYR A 68 -2.94 0.32 8.74
CA TYR A 68 -3.56 -0.99 8.51
C TYR A 68 -4.09 -1.60 9.81
N LYS A 69 -3.42 -1.37 10.95
CA LYS A 69 -3.94 -1.75 12.28
C LYS A 69 -5.09 -0.87 12.77
N ILE A 70 -5.12 0.41 12.36
CA ILE A 70 -6.18 1.35 12.76
C ILE A 70 -7.45 1.14 11.92
N GLN A 71 -7.31 0.62 10.70
CA GLN A 71 -8.37 0.48 9.71
C GLN A 71 -8.63 -1.00 9.40
N ASP A 72 -9.32 -1.69 10.30
CA ASP A 72 -9.64 -3.11 10.19
C ASP A 72 -10.48 -3.48 8.94
N ASN A 73 -11.17 -2.50 8.34
CA ASN A 73 -11.99 -2.66 7.12
C ASN A 73 -11.32 -2.07 5.87
N THR A 74 -9.99 -2.21 5.74
CA THR A 74 -9.28 -1.80 4.53
C THR A 74 -9.52 -2.82 3.42
N LEU A 75 -10.12 -2.38 2.31
CA LEU A 75 -10.24 -3.21 1.12
C LEU A 75 -8.89 -3.25 0.40
N CYS A 76 -8.45 -4.44 0.02
CA CYS A 76 -7.22 -4.61 -0.73
C CYS A 76 -7.31 -5.71 -1.80
N GLU A 77 -6.46 -5.57 -2.81
CA GLU A 77 -6.16 -6.60 -3.79
C GLU A 77 -4.66 -6.83 -3.82
N ILE A 78 -4.26 -8.11 -3.90
CA ILE A 78 -2.86 -8.51 -3.89
C ILE A 78 -2.55 -9.24 -5.20
N TYR A 79 -1.53 -8.75 -5.88
CA TYR A 79 -1.02 -9.28 -7.13
C TYR A 79 0.38 -9.83 -6.91
N ARG A 80 0.68 -11.00 -7.49
CA ARG A 80 2.03 -11.56 -7.51
C ARG A 80 2.61 -11.42 -8.91
N LEU A 81 3.82 -10.86 -9.00
CA LEU A 81 4.57 -10.74 -10.24
C LEU A 81 5.90 -11.48 -10.11
N SER A 82 6.10 -12.49 -10.96
CA SER A 82 7.43 -13.11 -11.12
C SER A 82 8.33 -12.18 -11.93
N ILE A 83 9.51 -11.88 -11.40
CA ILE A 83 10.48 -10.97 -12.01
C ILE A 83 11.63 -11.74 -12.66
N THR A 84 12.27 -11.13 -13.65
CA THR A 84 13.50 -11.64 -14.27
C THR A 84 14.72 -11.39 -13.37
N GLU A 85 15.86 -11.98 -13.70
CA GLU A 85 17.12 -11.73 -12.98
C GLU A 85 17.55 -10.26 -13.08
N GLU A 86 17.34 -9.62 -14.24
CA GLU A 86 17.67 -8.19 -14.48
C GLU A 86 16.80 -7.21 -13.67
N GLN A 87 15.60 -7.64 -13.28
CA GLN A 87 14.64 -6.84 -12.50
C GLN A 87 14.83 -6.98 -10.99
N CYS A 88 15.76 -7.84 -10.56
CA CYS A 88 16.07 -8.04 -9.16
C CYS A 88 17.16 -7.08 -8.68
#